data_AF-A0A0R2QQ19-F1
#
_entry.id   AF-A0A0R2QQ19-F1
#
_cell.length_a   1.000
_cell.length_b   1.000
_cell.length_c   1.000
_cell.angle_alpha   90.00
_cell.angle_beta   90.00
_cell.angle_gamma   90.00
#
_symmetry.space_group_name_H-M   'P 1'
#
loop_
_entity.id
_entity.type
_entity.pdbx_description
1 polymer ?
#
loop_
_entity_poly.entity_id
_entity_poly.type
_entity_poly.pdbx_seq_one_letter_code
_entity_poly.pdbx_strand_id
1 'polypeptide(L)'
;MINRFLGIAIAISTITANAQNEVDALRYSTQNLSGTARYSAMGGAFGSLGGEFSSLSSNPAGIGMYQFSELTFTPSLNLNATKSYYNGNNLSAYKSELSIANLGLVFTIAQNNSELEKN
;
A
#
# COMPACT_ATOMS: atom_id res chain seq x y z
N MET A 1 -29.23 35.49 9.17
CA MET A 1 -29.88 34.22 9.63
C MET A 1 -28.96 33.01 9.42
N ILE A 2 -28.30 32.89 8.27
CA ILE A 2 -27.41 31.78 7.90
C ILE A 2 -26.28 31.49 8.92
N ASN A 3 -25.65 32.53 9.48
CA ASN A 3 -24.54 32.36 10.45
C ASN A 3 -24.97 31.68 11.76
N ARG A 4 -26.26 31.78 12.13
CA ARG A 4 -26.78 31.12 13.35
C ARG A 4 -27.00 29.63 13.11
N PHE A 5 -27.48 29.26 11.92
CA PHE A 5 -27.61 27.87 11.52
C PHE A 5 -26.26 27.16 11.37
N LEU A 6 -25.26 27.86 10.82
CA LEU A 6 -23.89 27.34 10.72
C LEU A 6 -23.29 27.04 12.11
N GLY A 7 -23.48 27.94 13.07
CA GLY A 7 -22.99 27.74 14.44
C GLY A 7 -23.64 26.54 15.15
N ILE A 8 -24.95 26.34 14.96
CA ILE A 8 -25.68 25.19 15.52
C ILE A 8 -25.22 23.87 14.87
N ALA A 9 -25.02 23.85 13.55
CA ALA A 9 -24.54 22.66 12.84
C ALA A 9 -23.15 22.23 13.31
N ILE A 10 -22.23 23.19 13.52
CA ILE A 10 -20.90 22.93 14.05
C ILE A 10 -20.99 22.38 15.49
N ALA A 11 -21.82 22.98 16.35
CA ALA A 11 -22.00 22.51 17.72
C ALA A 11 -22.60 21.09 17.84
N ILE A 12 -23.45 20.67 16.90
CA ILE A 12 -24.00 19.31 16.88
C ILE A 12 -22.94 18.30 16.42
N SER A 13 -22.07 18.68 15.49
CA SER A 13 -21.02 17.79 14.97
C SER A 13 -19.99 17.34 16.01
N THR A 14 -19.77 18.14 17.06
CA THR A 14 -18.80 17.80 18.12
C THR A 14 -19.30 16.72 19.09
N ILE A 15 -20.63 16.51 19.19
CA ILE A 15 -21.23 15.51 20.08
C ILE A 15 -21.00 14.08 19.55
N THR A 16 -20.85 13.92 18.23
CA THR A 16 -20.60 12.63 17.58
C THR A 16 -19.12 12.38 17.26
N ALA A 17 -18.22 13.27 17.66
CA ALA A 17 -16.80 13.15 17.35
C ALA A 17 -16.13 12.11 18.26
N ASN A 18 -15.60 11.03 17.66
CA ASN A 18 -14.74 10.08 18.35
C ASN A 18 -13.28 10.52 18.20
N ALA A 19 -12.49 10.45 19.28
CA ALA A 19 -11.06 10.69 19.21
C ALA A 19 -10.33 9.48 18.62
N GLN A 20 -9.26 9.74 17.87
CA GLN A 20 -8.31 8.70 17.46
C GLN A 20 -7.51 8.24 18.68
N ASN A 21 -7.19 6.94 18.77
CA ASN A 21 -6.37 6.41 19.85
C ASN A 21 -4.91 6.18 19.41
N GLU A 22 -4.07 5.85 20.38
CA GLU A 22 -2.65 5.53 20.17
C GLU A 22 -2.43 4.34 19.25
N VAL A 23 -3.36 3.38 19.22
CA VAL A 23 -3.30 2.21 18.33
C VAL A 23 -3.53 2.61 16.87
N ASP A 24 -4.45 3.54 16.62
CA ASP A 24 -4.68 4.09 15.29
C ASP A 24 -3.46 4.88 14.82
N ALA A 25 -2.88 5.71 15.70
CA ALA A 25 -1.64 6.43 15.40
C ALA A 25 -0.50 5.46 15.02
N LEU A 26 -0.34 4.34 15.74
CA LEU A 26 0.66 3.32 15.43
C LEU A 26 0.39 2.59 14.10
N ARG A 27 -0.89 2.31 13.80
CA ARG A 27 -1.28 1.66 12.53
C ARG A 27 -0.96 2.53 11.33
N TYR A 28 -1.12 3.85 11.44
CA TYR A 28 -0.84 4.79 10.35
C TYR A 28 0.61 5.27 10.31
N SER A 29 1.35 5.18 11.42
CA SER A 29 2.77 5.56 11.45
C SER A 29 3.68 4.52 10.80
N THR A 30 3.21 3.28 10.67
CA THR A 30 3.94 2.19 10.02
C THR A 30 3.48 1.99 8.59
N GLN A 31 4.42 1.93 7.64
CA GLN A 31 4.12 1.50 6.28
C GLN A 31 4.37 0.00 6.14
N ASN A 32 3.32 -0.74 5.78
CA ASN A 32 3.43 -2.14 5.42
C ASN A 32 3.63 -2.24 3.90
N LEU A 33 4.80 -2.71 3.50
CA LEU A 33 5.15 -2.93 2.10
C LEU A 33 4.41 -4.16 1.57
N SER A 34 3.40 -3.94 0.74
CA SER A 34 2.66 -4.99 0.04
C SER A 34 2.80 -4.81 -1.47
N GLY A 35 3.24 -5.86 -2.15
CA GLY A 35 3.55 -5.84 -3.57
C GLY A 35 4.28 -7.09 -4.01
N THR A 36 4.98 -6.99 -5.12
CA THR A 36 5.86 -8.05 -5.62
C THR A 36 7.07 -8.21 -4.70
N ALA A 37 7.75 -9.36 -4.81
CA ALA A 37 8.99 -9.59 -4.07
C ALA A 37 10.05 -8.53 -4.38
N ARG A 38 10.13 -8.06 -5.65
CA ARG A 38 11.05 -6.99 -6.07
C ARG A 38 10.73 -5.67 -5.38
N TYR A 39 9.45 -5.30 -5.31
CA TYR A 39 8.98 -4.09 -4.64
C TYR A 39 9.33 -4.11 -3.15
N SER A 40 8.97 -5.19 -2.46
CA SER A 40 9.21 -5.33 -1.01
C SER A 40 10.70 -5.44 -0.67
N ALA A 41 11.49 -6.16 -1.47
CA ALA A 41 12.94 -6.29 -1.27
C ALA A 41 13.69 -4.95 -1.39
N MET A 42 13.17 -4.02 -2.21
CA MET A 42 13.72 -2.67 -2.34
C MET A 42 13.07 -1.66 -1.39
N GLY A 43 12.34 -2.11 -0.37
CA GLY A 43 11.73 -1.22 0.61
C GLY A 43 10.65 -0.28 0.03
N GLY A 44 10.04 -0.65 -1.11
CA GLY A 44 9.00 0.15 -1.77
C GLY A 44 9.51 1.30 -2.64
N ALA A 45 10.81 1.36 -2.92
CA ALA A 45 11.44 2.44 -3.68
C ALA A 45 10.89 2.62 -5.12
N PHE A 46 10.26 1.59 -5.70
CA PHE A 46 9.71 1.68 -7.06
C PHE A 46 8.46 2.56 -7.17
N GLY A 47 7.91 3.08 -6.07
CA GLY A 47 6.81 4.06 -6.15
C GLY A 47 7.19 5.34 -6.90
N SER A 48 8.45 5.79 -6.79
CA SER A 48 8.96 6.95 -7.54
C SER A 48 9.70 6.56 -8.83
N LEU A 49 10.39 5.42 -8.85
CA LEU A 49 11.19 4.98 -10.01
C LEU A 49 10.33 4.43 -11.16
N GLY A 50 9.20 3.80 -10.86
CA GLY A 50 8.35 3.12 -11.83
C GLY A 50 8.97 1.82 -12.38
N GLY A 51 8.36 1.26 -13.42
CA GLY A 51 8.87 0.08 -14.14
C GLY A 51 8.74 -1.22 -13.36
N GLU A 52 7.83 -1.26 -12.38
CA GLU A 52 7.53 -2.42 -11.56
C GLU A 52 6.02 -2.48 -11.26
N PHE A 53 5.44 -3.68 -11.15
CA PHE A 53 3.99 -3.88 -11.15
C PHE A 53 3.31 -3.20 -9.95
N SER A 54 3.91 -3.34 -8.77
CA SER A 54 3.39 -2.74 -7.53
C SER A 54 3.44 -1.22 -7.56
N SER A 55 4.32 -0.61 -8.37
CA SER A 55 4.33 0.85 -8.55
C SER A 55 2.98 1.38 -9.03
N LEU A 56 2.16 0.58 -9.74
CA LEU A 56 0.79 0.94 -10.16
C LEU A 56 -0.10 1.38 -9.00
N SER A 57 0.03 0.75 -7.83
CA SER A 57 -0.83 1.06 -6.67
C SER A 57 -0.42 2.36 -5.99
N SER A 58 0.88 2.66 -5.95
CA SER A 58 1.42 3.88 -5.34
C SER A 58 1.46 5.08 -6.29
N ASN A 59 1.72 4.84 -7.57
CA ASN A 59 1.92 5.83 -8.61
C ASN A 59 1.55 5.24 -9.98
N PRO A 60 0.30 5.41 -10.44
CA PRO A 60 -0.17 4.83 -11.70
C PRO A 60 0.64 5.23 -12.94
N ALA A 61 1.28 6.41 -12.94
CA ALA A 61 2.15 6.84 -14.04
C ALA A 61 3.43 6.00 -14.16
N GLY A 62 3.87 5.36 -13.07
CA GLY A 62 5.05 4.50 -13.03
C GLY A 62 4.97 3.28 -13.97
N ILE A 63 3.76 2.85 -14.37
CA ILE A 63 3.57 1.79 -15.36
C ILE A 63 4.08 2.20 -16.75
N GLY A 64 4.07 3.48 -17.09
CA GLY A 64 4.61 3.97 -18.37
C GLY A 64 6.12 3.75 -18.53
N MET A 65 6.82 3.44 -17.44
CA MET A 65 8.26 3.15 -17.45
C MET A 65 8.58 1.68 -17.81
N TYR A 66 7.58 0.81 -17.94
CA TYR A 66 7.79 -0.56 -18.41
C TYR A 66 8.28 -0.56 -19.87
N GLN A 67 9.40 -1.25 -20.12
CA GLN A 67 9.96 -1.37 -21.47
C GLN A 67 9.46 -2.62 -22.22
N PHE A 68 9.03 -3.65 -21.48
CA PHE A 68 8.60 -4.93 -22.01
C PHE A 68 7.35 -5.43 -21.26
N SER A 69 6.54 -6.22 -21.95
CA SER A 69 5.41 -6.93 -21.34
C SER A 69 5.93 -7.92 -20.28
N GLU A 70 5.30 -7.95 -19.11
CA GLU A 70 5.71 -8.78 -17.97
C GLU A 70 4.49 -9.49 -17.36
N LEU A 71 4.62 -10.78 -17.04
CA LEU A 71 3.72 -11.49 -16.14
C LEU A 71 4.40 -11.62 -14.78
N THR A 72 3.70 -11.25 -13.72
CA THR A 72 4.24 -11.24 -12.37
C THR A 72 3.38 -12.09 -11.46
N PHE A 73 4.03 -12.96 -10.67
CA PHE A 73 3.39 -13.76 -9.64
C PHE A 73 4.30 -13.78 -8.40
N THR A 74 3.74 -13.46 -7.24
CA THR A 74 4.48 -13.40 -5.97
C THR A 74 3.67 -14.09 -4.87
N PRO A 75 4.12 -15.26 -4.39
CA PRO A 75 3.60 -15.84 -3.15
C PRO A 75 4.15 -15.09 -1.93
N SER A 76 3.42 -15.11 -0.82
CA SER A 76 3.85 -14.56 0.47
C SER A 76 3.66 -15.55 1.59
N LEU A 77 4.64 -15.58 2.51
CA LEU A 77 4.60 -16.36 3.74
C LEU A 77 4.71 -15.40 4.92
N ASN A 78 3.67 -15.34 5.75
CA ASN A 78 3.64 -14.53 6.96
C ASN A 78 3.83 -15.43 8.18
N LEU A 79 4.88 -15.19 8.95
CA LEU A 79 5.21 -15.93 10.17
C LEU A 79 5.13 -14.98 11.37
N ASN A 80 4.06 -15.08 12.14
CA ASN A 80 3.81 -14.23 13.29
C ASN A 80 3.97 -15.01 14.59
N ALA A 81 4.73 -14.45 15.54
CA ALA A 81 4.85 -14.95 16.89
C ALA A 81 4.42 -13.85 17.85
N THR A 82 3.41 -14.12 18.68
CA THR A 82 2.90 -13.18 19.68
C THR A 82 3.12 -13.75 21.07
N LYS A 83 3.68 -12.94 21.97
CA LYS A 83 3.83 -13.29 23.38
C LYS A 83 3.01 -12.33 24.22
N SER A 84 2.20 -12.87 25.12
CA SER A 84 1.40 -12.12 26.08
C SER A 84 1.81 -12.46 27.50
N TYR A 85 1.87 -11.43 28.33
CA TYR A 85 2.23 -11.50 29.75
C TYR A 85 1.03 -11.03 30.55
N TYR A 86 0.42 -11.91 31.34
CA TYR A 86 -0.72 -11.57 32.17
C TYR A 86 -0.65 -12.26 33.53
N ASN A 87 -0.66 -11.46 34.60
CA ASN A 87 -0.66 -11.93 35.98
C ASN A 87 0.40 -13.03 36.26
N GLY A 88 1.65 -12.81 35.81
CA GLY A 88 2.76 -13.75 35.99
C GLY A 88 2.75 -14.95 35.02
N ASN A 89 1.74 -15.10 34.17
CA ASN A 89 1.69 -16.13 33.14
C ASN A 89 2.17 -15.59 31.79
N ASN A 90 2.88 -16.46 31.06
CA ASN A 90 3.38 -16.16 29.73
C ASN A 90 2.69 -17.11 28.72
N LEU A 91 1.90 -16.56 27.81
CA LEU A 91 1.36 -17.30 26.68
C LEU A 91 2.07 -16.91 25.39
N SER A 92 2.44 -17.90 24.59
CA SER A 92 3.00 -17.71 23.26
C SER A 92 2.06 -18.32 22.22
N ALA A 93 1.78 -17.56 21.16
CA ALA A 93 1.00 -18.01 20.02
C ALA A 93 1.82 -17.85 18.74
N TYR A 94 1.75 -18.86 17.87
CA TYR A 94 2.40 -18.86 16.57
C TYR A 94 1.34 -18.98 15.49
N LYS A 95 1.43 -18.12 14.46
CA LYS A 95 0.55 -18.17 13.29
C LYS A 95 1.42 -18.13 12.03
N SER A 96 1.23 -19.12 11.17
CA SER A 96 1.82 -19.16 9.83
C SER A 96 0.70 -19.04 8.81
N GLU A 97 0.90 -18.21 7.80
CA GLU A 97 -0.09 -17.97 6.74
C GLU A 97 0.61 -17.89 5.39
N LEU A 98 0.22 -18.77 4.47
CA LEU A 98 0.63 -18.73 3.08
C LEU A 98 -0.47 -18.05 2.27
N SER A 99 -0.09 -17.06 1.47
CA SER A 99 -1.00 -16.29 0.62
C SER A 99 -0.31 -15.90 -0.69
N ILE A 100 -1.05 -15.26 -1.59
CA ILE A 100 -0.52 -14.68 -2.81
C ILE A 100 -0.47 -13.17 -2.60
N ALA A 101 0.73 -12.60 -2.57
CA ALA A 101 0.92 -11.16 -2.42
C ALA A 101 0.64 -10.40 -3.71
N ASN A 102 1.00 -10.98 -4.87
CA ASN A 102 0.77 -10.33 -6.15
C ASN A 102 0.53 -11.33 -7.27
N LEU A 103 -0.39 -10.99 -8.16
CA LEU A 103 -0.57 -11.60 -9.47
C LEU A 103 -0.92 -10.48 -10.44
N GLY A 104 -0.18 -10.38 -11.53
CA GLY A 104 -0.24 -9.23 -12.41
C GLY A 104 0.25 -9.54 -13.81
N LEU A 105 -0.22 -8.74 -14.76
CA LEU A 105 0.26 -8.76 -16.13
C LEU A 105 0.29 -7.33 -16.68
N VAL A 106 1.36 -7.01 -17.41
CA VAL A 106 1.57 -5.73 -18.09
C VAL A 106 1.90 -6.01 -19.54
N PHE A 107 1.30 -5.23 -20.45
CA PHE A 107 1.65 -5.24 -21.86
C PHE A 107 2.28 -3.90 -22.24
N THR A 108 3.34 -3.95 -23.04
CA THR A 108 3.94 -2.75 -23.65
C THR A 108 3.78 -2.81 -25.16
N ILE A 109 3.61 -1.64 -25.77
CA ILE A 109 3.56 -1.47 -27.23
C ILE A 109 4.75 -0.60 -27.59
N ALA A 110 5.68 -1.15 -28.37
CA ALA A 110 6.84 -0.38 -28.84
C ALA A 110 6.37 0.72 -29.80
N GLN A 111 6.79 1.95 -29.55
CA GLN A 111 6.54 3.06 -30.45
C GLN A 111 7.46 2.93 -31.67
N ASN A 112 6.87 2.79 -32.86
CA ASN A 112 7.64 2.72 -34.10
C ASN A 112 8.06 4.13 -34.52
N ASN A 113 9.33 4.48 -34.29
CA ASN A 113 9.88 5.82 -34.46
C ASN A 113 10.19 6.20 -35.93
N SER A 114 9.32 5.83 -36.87
CA SER A 114 9.45 6.22 -38.29
C SER A 114 9.39 7.74 -38.54
N GLU A 115 9.01 8.53 -37.53
CA GLU A 115 8.98 9.99 -37.58
C GLU A 115 10.29 10.65 -37.11
N LEU A 116 11.16 9.94 -36.38
CA LEU A 116 12.45 10.46 -35.92
C LEU A 116 13.54 10.39 -37.00
N GLU A 117 13.39 9.54 -38.01
CA GLU A 117 14.34 9.40 -39.14
C GLU A 117 14.09 10.41 -40.28
N LYS A 118 13.09 11.29 -40.16
CA LYS A 118 12.70 12.24 -41.22
C LYS A 118 13.26 13.66 -41.07
N ASN A 119 14.17 13.90 -40.11
CA ASN A 119 14.91 15.16 -39.96
C ASN A 119 16.42 14.91 -40.05
#